data_AF-A0A1Y1HXF2-F1
#
_entry.id   AF-A0A1Y1HXF2-F1
#
_cell.length_a   1.000
_cell.length_b   1.000
_cell.length_c   1.000
_cell.angle_alpha   90.00
_cell.angle_beta   90.00
_cell.angle_gamma   90.00
#
_symmetry.space_group_name_H-M   'P 1'
#
loop_
_entity.id
_entity.type
_entity.pdbx_description
1 polymer ?
#
loop_
_entity_poly.entity_id
_entity_poly.type
_entity_poly.pdbx_seq_one_letter_code
_entity_poly.pdbx_strand_id
1 'polypeptide(L)'
;MEAGRTRLSRQRFHLDLREDGTYTSSWQKETLACKGNSVWKAEIKFKDGSGNNEITLTVSTGQPSSTKEQSLCWECPQMLSNIDQERRPKLSASLLKSAVQKNVRLCRSSPAVRASLHLMKDSWSEFLRRATIIALEDAILHPDLPFLVWLTAAVAKGYQPSKLHAAVCLRIVHEMAAVKCRDPLSDADEADTHCPTMSDISQHVSAQEATVLKALLLRASCGGMAGDVRMLRCYVRVWLKRFSGASPPPPPLANFCSGPADVTSPSSDVSLDWGNWLRRLYAQTPRPPQVLDTCTSGALPAVVDVAAMSRIMLSDVPPSAADFHCSNVIEDVLKDTPAGRQVEATCREEAVDAKAVFRSAMWHFRSSKNLKKTLDGETSTDTEDGSQAARIWSALSAEAQKYSLNLIKRRFGVWT
;
A
#
# COMPACT_ATOMS: atom_id res chain seq x y z
N MET A 1 42.38 22.56 7.17
CA MET A 1 41.24 21.70 6.79
C MET A 1 40.06 22.09 7.66
N GLU A 2 39.24 23.04 7.20
CA GLU A 2 37.99 23.39 7.88
C GLU A 2 37.03 22.21 7.74
N ALA A 3 36.60 21.64 8.86
CA ALA A 3 35.50 20.69 8.90
C ALA A 3 34.26 21.41 8.35
N GLY A 4 33.88 21.06 7.11
CA GLY A 4 32.73 21.64 6.42
C GLY A 4 31.48 21.50 7.27
N ARG A 5 30.95 22.63 7.75
CA ARG A 5 29.68 22.68 8.50
C ARG A 5 28.60 22.02 7.65
N THR A 6 28.07 20.89 8.11
CA THR A 6 26.91 20.23 7.52
C THR A 6 25.76 21.25 7.50
N ARG A 7 25.37 21.68 6.29
CA ARG A 7 24.32 22.68 6.11
C ARG A 7 22.98 22.04 6.45
N LEU A 8 22.48 22.27 7.66
CA LEU A 8 21.15 21.83 8.08
C LEU A 8 20.10 22.44 7.14
N SER A 9 19.53 21.60 6.28
CA SER A 9 18.39 22.01 5.46
C SER A 9 17.11 21.84 6.27
N ARG A 10 16.36 22.93 6.45
CA ARG A 10 15.03 22.91 7.06
C ARG A 10 13.96 22.87 5.98
N GLN A 11 13.04 21.93 6.11
CA GLN A 11 11.97 21.69 5.15
C GLN A 11 10.65 21.54 5.89
N ARG A 12 9.54 21.76 5.18
CA ARG A 12 8.19 21.62 5.72
C ARG A 12 7.37 20.68 4.83
N PHE A 13 6.73 19.70 5.46
CA PHE A 13 5.74 18.83 4.82
C PHE A 13 4.37 19.12 5.43
N HIS A 14 3.53 19.82 4.68
CA HIS A 14 2.25 20.34 5.16
C HIS A 14 1.08 19.60 4.54
N LEU A 15 0.12 19.23 5.39
CA LEU A 15 -1.16 18.65 4.98
C LEU A 15 -2.29 19.63 5.27
N ASP A 16 -3.02 20.00 4.22
CA ASP A 16 -4.10 20.98 4.27
C ASP A 16 -5.44 20.35 3.87
N LEU A 17 -6.49 20.71 4.60
CA LEU A 17 -7.87 20.29 4.30
C LEU A 17 -8.56 21.45 3.57
N ARG A 18 -8.95 21.21 2.33
CA ARG A 18 -9.64 22.20 1.50
C ARG A 18 -11.11 22.31 1.88
N GLU A 19 -11.74 23.39 1.40
CA GLU A 19 -13.17 23.65 1.59
C GLU A 19 -14.05 22.55 0.99
N ASP A 20 -13.58 21.91 -0.08
CA ASP A 20 -14.22 20.73 -0.67
C ASP A 20 -14.03 19.45 0.16
N GLY A 21 -13.37 19.48 1.32
CA GLY A 21 -13.14 18.29 2.12
C GLY A 21 -12.05 17.35 1.57
N THR A 22 -11.34 17.73 0.51
CA THR A 22 -10.14 17.01 0.06
C THR A 22 -8.91 17.45 0.84
N TYR A 23 -7.98 16.50 1.03
CA TYR A 23 -6.67 16.83 1.54
C TYR A 23 -5.69 17.10 0.41
N THR A 24 -4.83 18.10 0.61
CA THR A 24 -3.66 18.31 -0.24
C THR A 24 -2.39 18.34 0.57
N SER A 25 -1.35 17.76 -0.01
CA SER A 25 -0.02 17.69 0.59
C SER A 25 0.93 18.59 -0.18
N SER A 26 1.76 19.35 0.54
CA SER A 26 2.77 20.19 -0.07
C SER A 26 4.10 20.09 0.64
N TRP A 27 5.19 20.10 -0.13
CA TRP A 27 6.54 20.07 0.38
C TRP A 27 7.29 21.35 0.00
N GLN A 28 7.79 22.08 1.01
CA GLN A 28 8.42 23.38 0.80
C GLN A 28 9.74 23.48 1.59
N LYS A 29 10.68 24.30 1.10
CA LYS A 29 11.83 24.73 1.92
C LYS A 29 11.31 25.70 2.97
N GLU A 30 11.69 25.51 4.22
CA GLU A 30 11.22 26.38 5.29
C GLU A 30 11.92 27.74 5.18
N THR A 31 11.16 28.80 4.84
CA THR A 31 11.64 30.18 4.89
C THR A 31 11.06 30.86 6.13
N LEU A 32 11.72 31.93 6.62
CA LEU A 32 11.29 32.70 7.79
C LEU A 32 9.85 33.24 7.68
N ALA A 33 9.29 33.33 6.47
CA ALA A 33 7.95 33.83 6.18
C ALA A 33 6.83 32.77 6.25
N CYS A 34 7.15 31.47 6.36
CA CYS A 34 6.15 30.39 6.38
C CYS A 34 5.48 30.23 7.76
N LYS A 35 4.97 31.32 8.35
CA LYS A 35 4.13 31.29 9.57
C LYS A 35 2.66 31.05 9.22
N GLY A 36 2.38 29.92 8.57
CA GLY A 36 0.99 29.45 8.45
C GLY A 36 0.42 29.08 9.83
N ASN A 37 -0.88 29.31 10.05
CA ASN A 37 -1.61 28.90 11.26
C ASN A 37 -1.74 27.36 11.30
N SER A 38 -0.66 26.66 11.64
CA SER A 38 -0.71 25.22 11.91
C SER A 38 -1.25 24.98 13.32
N VAL A 39 -2.33 24.21 13.42
CA VAL A 39 -2.89 23.77 14.70
C VAL A 39 -2.04 22.64 15.29
N TRP A 40 -1.52 21.75 14.43
CA TRP A 40 -0.61 20.68 14.83
C TRP A 40 0.71 20.72 14.04
N LYS A 41 1.83 20.50 14.72
CA LYS A 41 3.16 20.38 14.10
C LYS A 41 4.10 19.50 14.93
N ALA A 42 5.02 18.83 14.26
CA ALA A 42 6.11 18.08 14.88
C ALA A 42 7.38 18.15 14.02
N GLU A 43 8.54 18.07 14.66
CA GLU A 43 9.83 17.99 13.98
C GLU A 43 10.32 16.54 13.87
N ILE A 44 10.86 16.22 12.69
CA ILE A 44 11.47 14.93 12.38
C ILE A 44 12.87 15.19 11.84
N LYS A 45 13.85 14.48 12.37
CA LYS A 45 15.21 14.48 11.84
C LYS A 45 15.47 13.16 11.15
N PHE A 46 16.01 13.21 9.94
CA PHE A 46 16.41 12.02 9.20
C PHE A 46 17.57 12.34 8.26
N LYS A 47 18.29 11.29 7.86
CA LYS A 47 19.36 11.40 6.87
C LYS A 47 18.78 11.31 5.47
N ASP A 48 19.29 12.12 4.55
CA ASP A 48 18.89 12.09 3.14
C ASP A 48 19.28 10.78 2.44
N GLY A 49 18.92 10.64 1.15
CA GLY A 49 19.21 9.45 0.35
C GLY A 49 20.69 9.05 0.31
N SER A 50 21.60 10.02 0.50
CA SER A 50 23.06 9.80 0.55
C SER A 50 23.57 9.31 1.90
N GLY A 51 22.78 9.45 2.97
CA GLY A 51 23.20 9.15 4.34
C GLY A 51 24.10 10.22 4.97
N ASN A 52 24.52 11.24 4.22
CA ASN A 52 25.53 12.21 4.64
C ASN A 52 24.93 13.53 5.15
N ASN A 53 23.71 13.90 4.71
CA ASN A 53 23.08 15.14 5.15
C ASN A 53 21.92 14.87 6.11
N GLU A 54 21.94 15.53 7.26
CA GLU A 54 20.79 15.56 8.17
C GLU A 54 19.78 16.61 7.71
N ILE A 55 18.53 16.20 7.55
CA ILE A 55 17.40 17.04 7.21
C ILE A 55 16.50 17.15 8.44
N THR A 56 16.17 18.39 8.81
CA THR A 56 15.12 18.66 9.78
C THR A 56 13.84 19.00 9.02
N LEU A 57 12.80 18.19 9.21
CA LEU A 57 11.51 18.31 8.57
C LEU A 57 10.43 18.64 9.59
N THR A 58 9.74 19.75 9.36
CA THR A 58 8.53 20.12 10.08
C THR A 58 7.32 19.50 9.39
N VAL A 59 6.70 18.50 10.03
CA VAL A 59 5.41 17.93 9.59
C VAL A 59 4.30 18.73 10.27
N SER A 60 3.34 19.24 9.51
CA SER A 60 2.32 20.15 10.05
C SER A 60 0.97 20.05 9.34
N THR A 61 -0.10 20.43 10.03
CA THR A 61 -1.45 20.56 9.45
C THR A 61 -2.24 21.68 10.14
N GLY A 62 -3.21 22.25 9.42
CA GLY A 62 -4.23 23.13 9.99
C GLY A 62 -5.29 22.40 10.82
N GLN A 63 -5.31 21.06 10.79
CA GLN A 63 -6.28 20.26 11.53
C GLN A 63 -5.77 19.91 12.94
N PRO A 64 -6.60 19.96 13.98
CA PRO A 64 -6.23 19.44 15.28
C PRO A 64 -6.07 17.91 15.24
N SER A 65 -5.26 17.38 16.16
CA SER A 65 -5.28 15.93 16.43
C SER A 65 -6.67 15.54 16.92
N SER A 66 -7.20 14.41 16.45
CA SER A 66 -8.55 13.96 16.82
C SER A 66 -8.67 13.71 18.33
N THR A 67 -9.82 14.04 18.91
CA THR A 67 -10.20 13.58 20.25
C THR A 67 -10.54 12.08 20.23
N LYS A 68 -10.64 11.43 21.39
CA LYS A 68 -11.03 10.01 21.48
C LYS A 68 -12.35 9.70 20.77
N GLU A 69 -13.31 10.63 20.77
CA GLU A 69 -14.62 10.49 20.12
C GLU A 69 -14.56 10.54 18.59
N GLN A 70 -13.56 11.26 18.05
CA GLN A 70 -13.33 11.41 16.61
C GLN A 70 -12.35 10.35 16.07
N SER A 71 -11.69 9.61 16.96
CA SER A 71 -10.75 8.56 16.62
C SER A 71 -11.47 7.29 16.14
N LEU A 72 -10.82 6.56 15.25
CA LEU A 72 -11.25 5.21 14.87
C LEU A 72 -10.88 4.22 15.96
N CYS A 73 -11.82 3.97 16.86
CA CYS A 73 -11.73 2.90 17.83
C CYS A 73 -12.91 1.93 17.70
N TRP A 74 -12.70 0.72 18.20
CA TRP A 74 -13.77 -0.28 18.38
C TRP A 74 -14.85 0.19 19.36
N GLU A 75 -14.52 1.14 20.23
CA GLU A 75 -15.39 1.64 21.30
C GLU A 75 -16.31 2.79 20.84
N CYS A 76 -16.23 3.21 19.56
CA CYS A 76 -17.08 4.29 19.06
C CYS A 76 -18.56 3.84 19.06
N PRO A 77 -19.46 4.42 19.88
CA PRO A 77 -20.83 3.92 20.09
C PRO A 77 -21.69 3.93 18.83
N GLN A 78 -21.33 4.77 17.86
CA GLN A 78 -22.01 4.91 16.57
C GLN A 78 -21.75 3.73 15.61
N MET A 79 -20.81 2.84 15.94
CA MET A 79 -20.29 1.83 15.01
C MET A 79 -20.64 0.38 15.39
N LEU A 80 -21.10 0.13 16.62
CA LEU A 80 -21.37 -1.22 17.13
C LEU A 80 -22.52 -1.17 18.16
N SER A 81 -23.52 -2.03 18.00
CA SER A 81 -24.38 -2.41 19.12
C SER A 81 -23.60 -3.26 20.13
N ASN A 82 -24.04 -3.39 21.39
CA ASN A 82 -23.32 -4.20 22.39
C ASN A 82 -23.20 -5.70 21.99
N ILE A 83 -24.14 -6.22 21.19
CA ILE A 83 -24.14 -7.60 20.64
C ILE A 83 -22.93 -7.85 19.72
N ASP A 84 -22.38 -6.77 19.18
CA ASP A 84 -21.47 -6.77 18.06
C ASP A 84 -20.00 -6.89 18.50
N GLN A 85 -19.69 -6.67 19.79
CA GLN A 85 -18.35 -6.82 20.36
C GLN A 85 -17.96 -8.28 20.64
N GLU A 86 -18.89 -9.13 21.12
CA GLU A 86 -18.61 -10.54 21.45
C GLU A 86 -18.37 -11.43 20.21
N ARG A 87 -18.87 -11.02 19.04
CA ARG A 87 -18.76 -11.76 17.77
C ARG A 87 -17.62 -11.25 16.87
N ARG A 88 -16.68 -10.47 17.42
CA ARG A 88 -15.59 -9.92 16.64
C ARG A 88 -14.66 -11.02 16.11
N PRO A 89 -14.34 -11.04 14.79
CA PRO A 89 -13.32 -11.92 14.25
C PRO A 89 -11.96 -11.65 14.92
N LYS A 90 -11.31 -12.69 15.45
CA LYS A 90 -9.99 -12.63 16.11
C LYS A 90 -8.87 -12.74 15.07
N LEU A 91 -8.82 -11.78 14.14
CA LEU A 91 -7.83 -11.74 13.07
C LEU A 91 -6.52 -11.13 13.60
N SER A 92 -5.38 -11.79 13.35
CA SER A 92 -4.08 -11.21 13.71
C SER A 92 -3.71 -10.08 12.76
N ALA A 93 -2.88 -9.13 13.23
CA ALA A 93 -2.34 -8.07 12.39
C ALA A 93 -1.56 -8.63 11.17
N SER A 94 -0.87 -9.77 11.33
CA SER A 94 -0.18 -10.45 10.22
C SER A 94 -1.15 -10.93 9.13
N LEU A 95 -2.25 -11.56 9.53
CA LEU A 95 -3.27 -12.05 8.60
C LEU A 95 -4.00 -10.88 7.93
N LEU A 96 -4.32 -9.82 8.66
CA LEU A 96 -4.95 -8.62 8.09
C LEU A 96 -4.05 -7.92 7.08
N LYS A 97 -2.76 -7.73 7.38
CA LYS A 97 -1.78 -7.17 6.43
C LYS A 97 -1.74 -7.99 5.14
N SER A 98 -1.68 -9.32 5.26
CA SER A 98 -1.71 -10.23 4.11
C SER A 98 -3.03 -10.13 3.35
N ALA A 99 -4.17 -10.09 4.05
CA ALA A 99 -5.49 -9.96 3.43
C ALA A 99 -5.65 -8.65 2.64
N VAL A 100 -5.21 -7.51 3.19
CA VAL A 100 -5.20 -6.23 2.47
C VAL A 100 -4.37 -6.34 1.20
N GLN A 101 -3.15 -6.87 1.31
CA GLN A 101 -2.24 -7.02 0.18
C GLN A 101 -2.80 -7.95 -0.91
N LYS A 102 -3.25 -9.15 -0.55
CA LYS A 102 -3.82 -10.10 -1.51
C LYS A 102 -5.08 -9.55 -2.16
N ASN A 103 -5.95 -8.86 -1.44
CA ASN A 103 -7.15 -8.29 -2.05
C ASN A 103 -6.79 -7.20 -3.07
N VAL A 104 -5.73 -6.40 -2.85
CA VAL A 104 -5.23 -5.45 -3.86
C VAL A 104 -4.69 -6.20 -5.09
N ARG A 105 -3.83 -7.22 -4.90
CA ARG A 105 -3.31 -8.07 -5.99
C ARG A 105 -4.42 -8.72 -6.83
N LEU A 106 -5.48 -9.17 -6.16
CA LEU A 106 -6.60 -9.90 -6.77
C LEU A 106 -7.72 -8.98 -7.27
N CYS A 107 -7.50 -7.67 -7.30
CA CYS A 107 -8.49 -6.67 -7.70
C CYS A 107 -9.82 -6.69 -6.92
N ARG A 108 -9.78 -7.02 -5.63
CA ARG A 108 -10.95 -7.14 -4.74
C ARG A 108 -11.10 -5.89 -3.87
N SER A 109 -11.60 -4.81 -4.47
CA SER A 109 -11.60 -3.48 -3.82
C SER A 109 -12.43 -3.41 -2.53
N SER A 110 -13.66 -3.91 -2.54
CA SER A 110 -14.52 -3.91 -1.34
C SER A 110 -13.92 -4.73 -0.16
N PRO A 111 -13.46 -5.98 -0.37
CA PRO A 111 -12.71 -6.71 0.64
C PRO A 111 -11.43 -6.01 1.14
N ALA A 112 -10.65 -5.38 0.24
CA ALA A 112 -9.43 -4.65 0.62
C ALA A 112 -9.73 -3.50 1.57
N VAL A 113 -10.80 -2.74 1.29
CA VAL A 113 -11.29 -1.62 2.09
C VAL A 113 -11.73 -2.09 3.48
N ARG A 114 -12.55 -3.15 3.58
CA ARG A 114 -12.98 -3.69 4.88
C ARG A 114 -11.85 -4.27 5.71
N ALA A 115 -10.92 -5.00 5.09
CA ALA A 115 -9.71 -5.50 5.76
C ALA A 115 -8.83 -4.36 6.28
N SER A 116 -8.71 -3.28 5.51
CA SER A 116 -7.93 -2.10 5.89
C SER A 116 -8.57 -1.34 7.04
N LEU A 117 -9.90 -1.17 7.03
CA LEU A 117 -10.63 -0.57 8.15
C LEU A 117 -10.42 -1.36 9.44
N HIS A 118 -10.50 -2.70 9.37
CA HIS A 118 -10.25 -3.56 10.53
C HIS A 118 -8.81 -3.39 11.04
N LEU A 119 -7.82 -3.36 10.14
CA LEU A 119 -6.42 -3.15 10.50
C LEU A 119 -6.18 -1.76 11.11
N MET A 120 -6.81 -0.70 10.59
CA MET A 120 -6.69 0.66 11.13
C MET A 120 -7.25 0.77 12.56
N LYS A 121 -8.37 0.09 12.84
CA LYS A 121 -8.95 0.05 14.18
C LYS A 121 -8.03 -0.67 15.19
N ASP A 122 -7.15 -1.56 14.73
CA ASP A 122 -6.19 -2.26 15.58
C ASP A 122 -4.85 -1.54 15.68
N SER A 123 -4.32 -1.06 14.55
CA SER A 123 -3.05 -0.35 14.49
C SER A 123 -2.93 0.47 13.21
N TRP A 124 -3.09 1.79 13.35
CA TRP A 124 -2.76 2.77 12.33
C TRP A 124 -1.33 2.63 11.79
N SER A 125 -0.37 2.37 12.68
CA SER A 125 1.05 2.23 12.29
C SER A 125 1.27 1.02 11.36
N GLU A 126 0.68 -0.13 11.69
CA GLU A 126 0.78 -1.33 10.85
C GLU A 126 0.07 -1.14 9.49
N PHE A 127 -1.09 -0.48 9.49
CA PHE A 127 -1.79 -0.13 8.25
C PHE A 127 -0.96 0.81 7.37
N LEU A 128 -0.55 1.96 7.88
CA LEU A 128 0.13 3.01 7.10
C LEU A 128 1.46 2.51 6.52
N ARG A 129 2.24 1.75 7.32
CA ARG A 129 3.47 1.13 6.86
C ARG A 129 3.24 0.18 5.70
N ARG A 130 2.17 -0.63 5.74
CA ARG A 130 1.84 -1.63 4.72
C ARG A 130 1.18 -1.03 3.49
N ALA A 131 0.24 -0.09 3.66
CA ALA A 131 -0.45 0.56 2.55
C ALA A 131 0.51 1.28 1.59
N THR A 132 1.54 1.94 2.15
CA THR A 132 2.57 2.63 1.34
C THR A 132 3.38 1.65 0.47
N ILE A 133 3.64 0.45 0.98
CA ILE A 133 4.38 -0.60 0.24
C ILE A 133 3.49 -1.21 -0.84
N ILE A 134 2.24 -1.55 -0.50
CA ILE A 134 1.25 -2.07 -1.44
C ILE A 134 1.03 -1.13 -2.63
N ALA A 135 1.03 0.19 -2.40
CA ALA A 135 0.87 1.21 -3.45
C ALA A 135 1.93 1.13 -4.55
N LEU A 136 3.09 0.52 -4.25
CA LEU A 136 4.23 0.42 -5.17
C LEU A 136 4.42 -1.02 -5.66
N GLU A 137 4.37 -2.00 -4.75
CA GLU A 137 4.63 -3.41 -5.07
C GLU A 137 3.47 -4.06 -5.85
N ASP A 138 2.24 -3.73 -5.47
CA ASP A 138 1.04 -4.44 -5.91
C ASP A 138 0.06 -3.58 -6.70
N ALA A 139 0.39 -2.30 -6.88
CA ALA A 139 -0.34 -1.35 -7.69
C ALA A 139 0.68 -0.50 -8.46
N ILE A 140 0.26 0.68 -8.87
CA ILE A 140 1.12 1.69 -9.47
C ILE A 140 1.13 2.93 -8.57
N LEU A 141 2.21 3.71 -8.59
CA LEU A 141 2.36 4.88 -7.72
C LEU A 141 1.07 5.71 -7.61
N HIS A 142 0.54 5.82 -6.40
CA HIS A 142 -0.69 6.57 -6.15
C HIS A 142 -0.40 8.08 -6.05
N PRO A 143 -1.16 8.97 -6.73
CA PRO A 143 -0.98 10.42 -6.61
C PRO A 143 -1.05 10.95 -5.18
N ASP A 144 -1.95 10.36 -4.37
CA ASP A 144 -2.12 10.70 -2.95
C ASP A 144 -1.19 9.94 -1.99
N LEU A 145 -0.15 9.25 -2.47
CA LEU A 145 0.85 8.62 -1.61
C LEU A 145 1.43 9.59 -0.55
N PRO A 146 1.69 10.89 -0.85
CA PRO A 146 2.10 11.87 0.15
C PRO A 146 1.20 11.91 1.39
N PHE A 147 -0.12 11.73 1.23
CA PHE A 147 -1.06 11.72 2.34
C PHE A 147 -0.78 10.56 3.30
N LEU A 148 -0.55 9.34 2.78
CA LEU A 148 -0.23 8.16 3.59
C LEU A 148 1.11 8.32 4.33
N VAL A 149 2.12 8.87 3.65
CA VAL A 149 3.43 9.11 4.26
C VAL A 149 3.37 10.23 5.31
N TRP A 150 2.63 11.31 5.04
CA TRP A 150 2.42 12.37 6.01
C TRP A 150 1.79 11.81 7.29
N LEU A 151 0.74 11.00 7.15
CA LEU A 151 0.11 10.33 8.29
C LEU A 151 1.06 9.38 9.00
N THR A 152 1.89 8.63 8.27
CA THR A 152 2.92 7.75 8.87
C THR A 152 3.83 8.55 9.79
N ALA A 153 4.34 9.68 9.28
CA ALA A 153 5.23 10.57 10.01
C ALA A 153 4.54 11.24 11.21
N ALA A 154 3.30 11.69 11.03
CA ALA A 154 2.52 12.36 12.07
C ALA A 154 2.12 11.41 13.21
N VAL A 155 1.62 10.21 12.87
CA VAL A 155 1.23 9.17 13.85
C VAL A 155 2.44 8.72 14.67
N ALA A 156 3.62 8.59 14.06
CA ALA A 156 4.86 8.30 14.79
C ALA A 156 5.26 9.41 15.80
N LYS A 157 4.68 10.60 15.67
CA LYS A 157 4.84 11.75 16.59
C LYS A 157 3.61 11.99 17.47
N GLY A 158 2.68 11.05 17.52
CA GLY A 158 1.53 11.08 18.42
C GLY A 158 0.28 11.76 17.85
N TYR A 159 0.27 12.16 16.57
CA TYR A 159 -0.95 12.63 15.91
C TYR A 159 -2.00 11.52 15.88
N GLN A 160 -3.23 11.84 16.26
CA GLN A 160 -4.37 10.93 16.21
C GLN A 160 -5.21 11.23 14.96
N PRO A 161 -5.31 10.29 13.99
CA PRO A 161 -6.09 10.49 12.79
C PRO A 161 -7.60 10.43 13.06
N SER A 162 -8.35 11.34 12.45
CA SER A 162 -9.83 11.37 12.48
C SER A 162 -10.47 10.37 11.49
N LYS A 163 -11.79 10.18 11.61
CA LYS A 163 -12.60 9.41 10.63
C LYS A 163 -12.41 9.87 9.19
N LEU A 164 -12.25 11.18 8.95
CA LEU A 164 -12.02 11.73 7.61
C LEU A 164 -10.68 11.24 7.03
N HIS A 165 -9.62 11.18 7.85
CA HIS A 165 -8.34 10.65 7.39
C HIS A 165 -8.45 9.19 6.96
N ALA A 166 -9.23 8.40 7.71
CA ALA A 166 -9.47 7.01 7.33
C ALA A 166 -10.30 6.88 6.07
N ALA A 167 -11.31 7.71 5.88
CA ALA A 167 -12.08 7.72 4.66
C ALA A 167 -11.18 7.93 3.43
N VAL A 168 -10.21 8.86 3.53
CA VAL A 168 -9.20 9.06 2.48
C VAL A 168 -8.29 7.84 2.32
N CYS A 169 -7.79 7.26 3.42
CA CYS A 169 -7.00 6.02 3.36
C CYS A 169 -7.75 4.85 2.69
N LEU A 170 -9.04 4.70 2.99
CA LEU A 170 -9.90 3.66 2.44
C LEU A 170 -10.19 3.90 0.96
N ARG A 171 -10.38 5.17 0.55
CA ARG A 171 -10.47 5.54 -0.88
C ARG A 171 -9.19 5.13 -1.61
N ILE A 172 -8.01 5.48 -1.08
CA ILE A 172 -6.72 5.12 -1.69
C ILE A 172 -6.60 3.59 -1.81
N VAL A 173 -6.98 2.82 -0.78
CA VAL A 173 -6.99 1.35 -0.85
C VAL A 173 -7.96 0.82 -1.92
N HIS A 174 -9.15 1.42 -2.01
CA HIS A 174 -10.13 1.07 -3.03
C HIS A 174 -9.54 1.28 -4.43
N GLU A 175 -9.00 2.47 -4.68
CA GLU A 175 -8.34 2.89 -5.92
C GLU A 175 -7.18 1.95 -6.29
N MET A 176 -6.30 1.66 -5.32
CA MET A 176 -5.20 0.71 -5.49
C MET A 176 -5.69 -0.71 -5.84
N ALA A 177 -6.80 -1.19 -5.25
CA ALA A 177 -7.35 -2.49 -5.60
C ALA A 177 -8.14 -2.47 -6.94
N ALA A 178 -8.68 -1.32 -7.32
CA ALA A 178 -9.51 -1.19 -8.51
C ALA A 178 -8.69 -1.05 -9.79
N VAL A 179 -7.54 -0.36 -9.73
CA VAL A 179 -6.65 -0.15 -10.88
C VAL A 179 -6.16 -1.50 -11.45
N LYS A 180 -6.10 -1.64 -12.77
CA LYS A 180 -5.78 -2.91 -13.44
C LYS A 180 -4.31 -3.08 -13.81
N CYS A 181 -3.47 -2.12 -13.46
CA CYS A 181 -2.04 -2.20 -13.66
C CYS A 181 -1.25 -2.15 -12.36
N ARG A 182 0.01 -2.56 -12.48
CA ARG A 182 1.04 -2.42 -11.47
C ARG A 182 2.36 -2.00 -12.12
N ASP A 183 3.22 -1.41 -11.31
CA ASP A 183 4.55 -1.03 -11.74
C ASP A 183 5.51 -2.23 -11.61
N PRO A 184 6.23 -2.64 -12.66
CA PRO A 184 7.32 -3.59 -12.53
C PRO A 184 8.56 -2.91 -11.95
N LEU A 185 9.30 -3.61 -11.10
CA LEU A 185 10.64 -3.23 -10.71
C LEU A 185 11.61 -4.26 -11.30
N SER A 186 12.53 -3.82 -12.16
CA SER A 186 13.47 -4.72 -12.83
C SER A 186 14.70 -5.00 -11.95
N ASP A 187 15.37 -6.12 -12.18
CA ASP A 187 16.64 -6.45 -11.51
C ASP A 187 17.71 -5.37 -11.74
N ALA A 188 17.71 -4.74 -12.92
CA ALA A 188 18.60 -3.62 -13.23
C ALA A 188 18.31 -2.38 -12.37
N ASP A 189 17.02 -2.09 -12.10
CA ASP A 189 16.63 -1.03 -11.19
C ASP A 189 17.03 -1.32 -9.74
N GLU A 190 17.11 -2.59 -9.36
CA GLU A 190 17.58 -2.99 -8.03
C GLU A 190 19.11 -2.98 -7.90
N ALA A 191 19.84 -3.25 -8.98
CA ALA A 191 21.30 -3.25 -9.02
C ALA A 191 21.92 -1.85 -8.94
N ASP A 192 21.24 -0.82 -9.44
CA ASP A 192 21.66 0.56 -9.25
C ASP A 192 21.69 0.90 -7.75
N THR A 193 22.77 1.49 -7.26
CA THR A 193 22.92 1.86 -5.84
C THR A 193 22.77 3.36 -5.58
N HIS A 194 22.73 4.17 -6.64
CA HIS A 194 22.64 5.62 -6.50
C HIS A 194 21.22 6.05 -6.09
N CYS A 195 21.05 6.60 -4.89
CA CYS A 195 19.75 7.10 -4.43
C CYS A 195 19.70 8.63 -4.59
N PRO A 196 18.72 9.20 -5.33
CA PRO A 196 18.57 10.63 -5.46
C PRO A 196 18.40 11.32 -4.10
N THR A 197 19.01 12.50 -3.94
CA THR A 197 18.81 13.34 -2.76
C THR A 197 17.54 14.18 -2.88
N MET A 198 17.10 14.76 -1.76
CA MET A 198 15.95 15.70 -1.76
C MET A 198 16.19 16.93 -2.64
N SER A 199 17.46 17.32 -2.82
CA SER A 199 17.85 18.47 -3.64
C SER A 199 17.72 18.14 -5.13
N ASP A 200 18.20 16.97 -5.55
CA ASP A 200 18.17 16.52 -6.94
C ASP A 200 16.74 16.47 -7.48
N ILE A 201 15.82 15.95 -6.66
CA ILE A 201 14.40 15.87 -7.02
C ILE A 201 13.82 17.24 -7.41
N SER A 202 14.19 18.31 -6.70
CA SER A 202 13.51 19.61 -6.86
C SER A 202 13.88 20.34 -8.14
N GLN A 203 14.92 19.89 -8.87
CA GLN A 203 15.44 20.59 -10.04
C GLN A 203 14.80 20.12 -11.35
N HIS A 204 14.16 18.94 -11.36
CA HIS A 204 13.81 18.24 -12.59
C HIS A 204 12.32 17.94 -12.78
N VAL A 205 11.49 18.22 -11.76
CA VAL A 205 10.06 17.87 -11.79
C VAL A 205 9.21 18.97 -11.15
N SER A 206 7.89 18.93 -11.39
CA SER A 206 6.96 19.89 -10.78
C SER A 206 6.93 19.75 -9.24
N ALA A 207 6.42 20.78 -8.54
CA ALA A 207 6.33 20.75 -7.08
C ALA A 207 5.47 19.59 -6.53
N GLN A 208 4.43 19.19 -7.28
CA GLN A 208 3.56 18.07 -6.91
C GLN A 208 4.30 16.73 -7.05
N GLU A 209 4.95 16.49 -8.19
CA GLU A 209 5.77 15.30 -8.42
C GLU A 209 6.92 15.21 -7.43
N ALA A 210 7.59 16.35 -7.16
CA ALA A 210 8.62 16.43 -6.14
C ALA A 210 8.09 16.04 -4.76
N THR A 211 6.87 16.46 -4.40
CA THR A 211 6.25 16.07 -3.13
C THR A 211 6.05 14.56 -3.02
N VAL A 212 5.65 13.89 -4.11
CA VAL A 212 5.52 12.42 -4.16
C VAL A 212 6.86 11.71 -3.99
N LEU A 213 7.89 12.12 -4.74
CA LEU A 213 9.22 11.52 -4.65
C LEU A 213 9.89 11.75 -3.28
N LYS A 214 9.73 12.94 -2.71
CA LYS A 214 10.24 13.24 -1.37
C LYS A 214 9.48 12.47 -0.28
N ALA A 215 8.18 12.24 -0.45
CA ALA A 215 7.42 11.39 0.45
C ALA A 215 7.94 9.94 0.44
N LEU A 216 8.31 9.38 -0.72
CA LEU A 216 8.94 8.06 -0.79
C LEU A 216 10.27 8.01 -0.02
N LEU A 217 11.14 9.01 -0.18
CA LEU A 217 12.40 9.11 0.56
C LEU A 217 12.17 9.25 2.08
N LEU A 218 11.20 10.07 2.49
CA LEU A 218 10.80 10.18 3.89
C LEU A 218 10.31 8.84 4.44
N ARG A 219 9.48 8.11 3.67
CA ARG A 219 9.03 6.79 4.11
C ARG A 219 10.19 5.82 4.27
N ALA A 220 11.15 5.83 3.34
CA ALA A 220 12.35 4.99 3.43
C ALA A 220 13.18 5.32 4.68
N SER A 221 13.24 6.60 5.09
CA SER A 221 13.99 7.03 6.27
C SER A 221 13.30 6.70 7.60
N CYS A 222 11.99 6.47 7.62
CA CYS A 222 11.28 5.92 8.79
C CYS A 222 11.69 4.48 9.14
N GLY A 223 12.48 3.81 8.30
CA GLY A 223 12.92 2.43 8.50
C GLY A 223 11.87 1.37 8.13
N GLY A 224 12.16 0.12 8.47
CA GLY A 224 11.35 -1.04 8.11
C GLY A 224 12.20 -2.24 7.72
N MET A 225 11.63 -3.17 6.95
CA MET A 225 12.41 -4.26 6.37
C MET A 225 13.41 -3.71 5.37
N ALA A 226 14.62 -4.28 5.31
CA ALA A 226 15.66 -3.81 4.38
C ALA A 226 15.19 -3.87 2.91
N GLY A 227 14.38 -4.89 2.56
CA GLY A 227 13.73 -4.99 1.24
C GLY A 227 12.82 -3.80 0.93
N ASP A 228 11.91 -3.45 1.85
CA ASP A 228 11.01 -2.30 1.71
C ASP A 228 11.78 -0.99 1.47
N VAL A 229 12.82 -0.75 2.27
CA VAL A 229 13.64 0.49 2.18
C VAL A 229 14.36 0.56 0.83
N ARG A 230 14.91 -0.57 0.35
CA ARG A 230 15.55 -0.67 -0.96
C ARG A 230 14.54 -0.39 -2.08
N MET A 231 13.42 -1.10 -2.07
CA MET A 231 12.35 -0.95 -3.06
C MET A 231 11.85 0.49 -3.16
N LEU A 232 11.60 1.16 -2.01
CA LEU A 232 11.20 2.58 -1.99
C LEU A 232 12.22 3.49 -2.69
N ARG A 233 13.52 3.26 -2.46
CA ARG A 233 14.59 4.03 -3.12
C ARG A 233 14.69 3.73 -4.61
N CYS A 234 14.49 2.48 -5.03
CA CYS A 234 14.44 2.13 -6.44
C CYS A 234 13.27 2.84 -7.13
N TYR A 235 12.07 2.83 -6.52
CA TYR A 235 10.92 3.55 -7.07
C TYR A 235 11.13 5.07 -7.16
N VAL A 236 11.87 5.69 -6.22
CA VAL A 236 12.24 7.11 -6.36
C VAL A 236 13.01 7.36 -7.66
N ARG A 237 13.95 6.49 -8.03
CA ARG A 237 14.69 6.62 -9.30
C ARG A 237 13.79 6.44 -10.51
N VAL A 238 13.02 5.34 -10.53
CA VAL A 238 12.13 5.00 -11.65
C VAL A 238 11.18 6.16 -11.92
N TRP A 239 10.53 6.67 -10.87
CA TRP A 239 9.57 7.76 -10.99
C TRP A 239 10.22 9.12 -11.24
N LEU A 240 11.44 9.36 -10.74
CA LEU A 240 12.19 10.57 -11.12
C LEU A 240 12.50 10.60 -12.62
N LYS A 241 12.96 9.48 -13.20
CA LYS A 241 13.21 9.37 -14.65
C LYS A 241 11.91 9.57 -15.46
N ARG A 242 10.79 9.01 -14.99
CA ARG A 242 9.48 9.18 -15.63
C ARG A 242 8.98 10.63 -15.58
N PHE A 243 9.00 11.27 -14.41
CA PHE A 243 8.55 12.66 -14.26
C PHE A 243 9.47 13.68 -14.93
N SER A 244 10.77 13.40 -15.06
CA SER A 244 11.70 14.28 -15.78
C SER A 244 11.68 14.11 -17.30
N GLY A 245 10.88 13.18 -17.83
CA GLY A 245 10.85 12.86 -19.27
C GLY A 245 12.06 12.04 -19.76
N ALA A 246 12.89 11.52 -18.85
CA ALA A 246 14.02 10.65 -19.16
C ALA A 246 13.63 9.17 -19.36
N SER A 247 12.33 8.85 -19.33
CA SER A 247 11.76 7.55 -19.67
C SER A 247 10.74 7.70 -20.79
N PRO A 248 10.40 6.61 -21.52
CA PRO A 248 9.34 6.64 -22.50
C PRO A 248 8.03 7.20 -21.93
N PRO A 249 7.19 7.83 -22.78
CA PRO A 249 5.88 8.31 -22.36
C PRO A 249 5.03 7.16 -21.82
N PRO A 250 4.05 7.45 -20.95
CA PRO A 250 3.20 6.42 -20.38
C PRO A 250 2.38 5.71 -21.47
N PRO A 251 2.10 4.40 -21.31
CA PRO A 251 1.25 3.66 -22.24
C PRO A 251 -0.18 4.22 -22.30
N PRO A 252 -0.93 4.03 -23.39
CA PRO A 252 -2.31 4.49 -23.49
C PRO A 252 -3.20 3.99 -22.34
N LEU A 253 -4.01 4.87 -21.75
CA LEU A 253 -4.93 4.52 -20.64
C LEU A 253 -5.91 3.41 -21.01
N ALA A 254 -6.33 3.35 -22.28
CA ALA A 254 -7.21 2.32 -22.82
C ALA A 254 -6.71 0.89 -22.56
N ASN A 255 -5.39 0.69 -22.40
CA ASN A 255 -4.81 -0.62 -22.12
C ASN A 255 -5.19 -1.17 -20.72
N PHE A 256 -5.61 -0.28 -19.81
CA PHE A 256 -5.83 -0.58 -18.39
C PHE A 256 -7.22 -0.23 -17.87
N CYS A 257 -8.07 0.40 -18.68
CA CYS A 257 -9.41 0.81 -18.28
C CYS A 257 -10.45 -0.13 -18.91
N SER A 258 -11.42 -0.58 -18.10
CA SER A 258 -12.45 -1.56 -18.51
C SER A 258 -13.83 -0.92 -18.66
N GLY A 259 -13.88 0.30 -19.22
CA GLY A 259 -15.13 1.01 -19.49
C GLY A 259 -15.56 0.85 -20.95
N PRO A 260 -16.87 0.90 -21.25
CA PRO A 260 -17.32 1.08 -22.64
C PRO A 260 -16.65 2.36 -23.17
N ALA A 261 -16.15 2.30 -24.41
CA ALA A 261 -15.49 3.40 -25.10
C ALA A 261 -16.47 4.53 -25.48
N ASP A 262 -17.31 4.94 -24.53
CA ASP A 262 -18.31 5.95 -24.72
C ASP A 262 -17.80 7.28 -24.14
N VAL A 263 -18.12 8.36 -24.84
CA VAL A 263 -17.68 9.75 -24.61
C VAL A 263 -16.36 10.12 -25.32
N THR A 264 -16.53 10.59 -26.57
CA THR A 264 -15.70 11.56 -27.30
C THR A 264 -14.20 11.49 -27.04
N SER A 265 -13.47 10.90 -27.99
CA SER A 265 -12.01 11.01 -28.13
C SER A 265 -11.55 12.42 -27.75
N PRO A 266 -10.88 12.62 -26.61
CA PRO A 266 -10.24 13.88 -26.33
C PRO A 266 -9.22 14.08 -27.45
N SER A 267 -9.29 15.23 -28.10
CA SER A 267 -8.37 15.71 -29.12
C SER A 267 -6.96 15.18 -28.90
N SER A 268 -6.44 14.55 -29.93
CA SER A 268 -5.09 14.02 -30.08
C SER A 268 -4.02 15.11 -29.92
N ASP A 269 -3.78 15.65 -28.72
CA ASP A 269 -2.56 16.45 -28.47
C ASP A 269 -2.26 16.88 -27.01
N VAL A 270 -2.82 16.23 -25.98
CA VAL A 270 -2.30 16.50 -24.63
C VAL A 270 -1.11 15.58 -24.42
N SER A 271 0.10 16.13 -24.50
CA SER A 271 1.33 15.50 -23.98
C SER A 271 1.01 14.86 -22.62
N LEU A 272 0.89 13.53 -22.59
CA LEU A 272 0.57 12.80 -21.38
C LEU A 272 1.88 12.63 -20.61
N ASP A 273 2.27 13.67 -19.87
CA ASP A 273 3.26 13.48 -18.82
C ASP A 273 2.75 12.42 -17.81
N TRP A 274 3.69 11.74 -17.16
CA TRP A 274 3.38 10.65 -16.24
C TRP A 274 2.50 11.09 -15.06
N GLY A 275 2.63 12.34 -14.59
CA GLY A 275 1.83 12.86 -13.48
C GLY A 275 0.35 13.01 -13.83
N ASN A 276 0.05 13.60 -14.99
CA ASN A 276 -1.29 13.71 -15.53
C ASN A 276 -1.89 12.35 -15.89
N TRP A 277 -1.07 11.46 -16.44
CA TRP A 277 -1.50 10.09 -16.74
C TRP A 277 -1.92 9.33 -15.47
N LEU A 278 -1.14 9.40 -14.39
CA LEU A 278 -1.48 8.76 -13.11
C LEU A 278 -2.80 9.28 -12.54
N ARG A 279 -3.00 10.61 -12.54
CA ARG A 279 -4.25 11.22 -12.07
C ARG A 279 -5.45 10.73 -12.86
N ARG A 280 -5.34 10.68 -14.19
CA ARG A 280 -6.42 10.20 -15.07
C ARG A 280 -6.69 8.70 -14.87
N LEU A 281 -5.65 7.90 -14.71
CA LEU A 281 -5.78 6.46 -14.45
C LEU A 281 -6.61 6.21 -13.18
N TYR A 282 -6.25 6.86 -12.07
CA TYR A 282 -6.95 6.68 -10.81
C TYR A 282 -8.36 7.29 -10.82
N ALA A 283 -8.56 8.43 -11.49
CA ALA A 283 -9.87 9.04 -11.67
C ALA A 283 -10.87 8.15 -12.44
N GLN A 284 -10.38 7.20 -13.26
CA GLN A 284 -11.21 6.23 -14.00
C GLN A 284 -11.50 4.96 -13.21
N THR A 285 -10.93 4.79 -12.01
CA THR A 285 -11.28 3.63 -11.18
C THR A 285 -12.74 3.73 -10.71
N PRO A 286 -13.48 2.61 -10.66
CA PRO A 286 -14.83 2.60 -10.12
C PRO A 286 -14.87 3.26 -8.74
N ARG A 287 -15.90 4.07 -8.48
CA ARG A 287 -16.10 4.65 -7.15
C ARG A 287 -16.43 3.55 -6.14
N PRO A 288 -16.06 3.72 -4.86
CA PRO A 288 -16.51 2.81 -3.82
C PRO A 288 -18.06 2.79 -3.75
N PRO A 289 -18.70 1.63 -3.61
CA PRO A 289 -20.17 1.52 -3.56
C PRO A 289 -20.80 2.16 -2.30
N GLN A 290 -19.99 2.54 -1.32
CA GLN A 290 -20.41 3.11 -0.01
C GLN A 290 -20.10 4.61 0.08
N VAL A 291 -20.07 5.28 -1.06
CA VAL A 291 -20.02 6.73 -1.11
C VAL A 291 -21.43 7.23 -0.88
N LEU A 292 -21.64 7.97 0.21
CA LEU A 292 -22.85 8.76 0.37
C LEU A 292 -22.83 9.87 -0.70
N ASP A 293 -23.75 9.84 -1.66
CA ASP A 293 -24.09 10.99 -2.49
C ASP A 293 -24.89 12.00 -1.64
N THR A 294 -24.32 12.45 -0.53
CA THR A 294 -24.88 13.55 0.24
C THR A 294 -24.43 14.84 -0.44
N CYS A 295 -25.14 15.26 -1.50
CA CYS A 295 -25.49 16.65 -1.78
C CYS A 295 -26.18 16.80 -3.15
N THR A 296 -27.46 17.15 -3.12
CA THR A 296 -28.20 17.80 -4.22
C THR A 296 -27.81 19.27 -4.43
N SER A 297 -26.79 19.78 -3.72
CA SER A 297 -26.23 21.11 -3.99
C SER A 297 -24.78 21.20 -3.47
N GLY A 298 -23.80 21.21 -4.36
CA GLY A 298 -22.42 21.59 -4.04
C GLY A 298 -21.48 20.45 -3.63
N ALA A 299 -20.86 19.84 -4.64
CA ALA A 299 -19.61 19.08 -4.68
C ALA A 299 -18.79 18.93 -3.36
N LEU A 300 -19.09 17.89 -2.58
CA LEU A 300 -18.06 17.21 -1.80
C LEU A 300 -17.56 16.00 -2.63
N PRO A 301 -16.26 15.67 -2.60
CA PRO A 301 -15.73 14.44 -3.14
C PRO A 301 -16.45 13.25 -2.51
N ALA A 302 -16.49 12.16 -3.25
CA ALA A 302 -16.91 10.86 -2.78
C ALA A 302 -16.07 10.40 -1.57
N VAL A 303 -16.42 10.83 -0.35
CA VAL A 303 -15.79 10.38 0.88
C VAL A 303 -16.44 9.06 1.27
N VAL A 304 -15.63 8.02 1.48
CA VAL A 304 -16.12 6.72 1.96
C VAL A 304 -16.79 6.94 3.31
N ASP A 305 -18.07 6.58 3.42
CA ASP A 305 -18.75 6.62 4.71
C ASP A 305 -18.25 5.46 5.59
N VAL A 306 -17.27 5.79 6.44
CA VAL A 306 -16.69 4.87 7.41
C VAL A 306 -17.76 4.27 8.32
N ALA A 307 -18.86 5.00 8.60
CA ALA A 307 -19.95 4.52 9.44
C ALA A 307 -20.87 3.52 8.73
N ALA A 308 -21.14 3.72 7.45
CA ALA A 308 -21.91 2.77 6.63
C ALA A 308 -21.11 1.53 6.19
N MET A 309 -19.80 1.50 6.43
CA MET A 309 -18.97 0.35 6.05
C MET A 309 -19.38 -0.91 6.82
N SER A 310 -19.77 -1.94 6.06
CA SER A 310 -20.08 -3.25 6.63
C SER A 310 -18.86 -3.88 7.29
N ARG A 311 -19.13 -4.77 8.25
CA ARG A 311 -18.14 -5.61 8.92
C ARG A 311 -17.33 -6.44 7.92
N ILE A 312 -16.09 -6.74 8.29
CA ILE A 312 -15.28 -7.72 7.56
C ILE A 312 -15.97 -9.09 7.60
N MET A 313 -16.05 -9.73 6.45
CA MET A 313 -16.70 -11.03 6.25
C MET A 313 -15.66 -12.12 6.03
N LEU A 314 -16.06 -13.38 6.23
CA LEU A 314 -15.21 -14.54 5.97
C LEU A 314 -14.65 -14.53 4.54
N SER A 315 -15.49 -14.18 3.56
CA SER A 315 -15.12 -14.06 2.15
C SER A 315 -14.09 -12.96 1.88
N ASP A 316 -13.93 -11.98 2.78
CA ASP A 316 -12.98 -10.88 2.58
C ASP A 316 -11.54 -11.30 2.76
N VAL A 317 -11.28 -12.41 3.45
CA VAL A 317 -9.94 -12.95 3.63
C VAL A 317 -9.74 -14.06 2.60
N PRO A 318 -9.03 -13.81 1.48
CA PRO A 318 -8.78 -14.86 0.51
C PRO A 318 -7.92 -15.94 1.17
N PRO A 319 -8.07 -17.23 0.82
CA PRO A 319 -7.27 -18.30 1.40
C PRO A 319 -5.76 -18.07 1.24
N SER A 320 -5.33 -17.47 0.13
CA SER A 320 -3.95 -17.07 -0.12
C SER A 320 -3.39 -16.02 0.85
N ALA A 321 -4.24 -15.36 1.64
CA ALA A 321 -3.78 -14.48 2.72
C ALA A 321 -3.26 -15.27 3.93
N ALA A 322 -3.76 -16.48 4.16
CA ALA A 322 -3.30 -17.39 5.20
C ALA A 322 -2.16 -18.27 4.66
N ASP A 323 -0.99 -17.66 4.50
CA ASP A 323 0.24 -18.30 4.02
C ASP A 323 1.30 -18.45 5.13
N PHE A 324 2.51 -18.83 4.73
CA PHE A 324 3.64 -19.09 5.64
C PHE A 324 4.20 -17.84 6.32
N HIS A 325 3.80 -16.62 5.91
CA HIS A 325 4.20 -15.40 6.61
C HIS A 325 3.33 -15.08 7.83
N CYS A 326 2.16 -15.72 7.95
CA CYS A 326 1.22 -15.46 9.03
C CYS A 326 0.70 -16.74 9.71
N SER A 327 1.19 -17.91 9.31
CA SER A 327 0.77 -19.20 9.85
C SER A 327 1.86 -20.28 9.66
N ASN A 328 1.72 -21.39 10.39
CA ASN A 328 2.59 -22.56 10.27
C ASN A 328 2.12 -23.56 9.19
N VAL A 329 1.50 -23.06 8.11
CA VAL A 329 0.90 -23.92 7.08
C VAL A 329 1.89 -24.91 6.48
N ILE A 330 3.17 -24.56 6.39
CA ILE A 330 4.22 -25.43 5.83
C ILE A 330 4.44 -26.62 6.78
N GLU A 331 4.71 -26.33 8.05
CA GLU A 331 5.00 -27.31 9.07
C GLU A 331 3.80 -28.22 9.34
N ASP A 332 2.61 -27.64 9.52
CA ASP A 332 1.41 -28.38 9.88
C ASP A 332 0.93 -29.26 8.72
N VAL A 333 0.99 -28.77 7.47
CA VAL A 333 0.61 -29.61 6.30
C VAL A 333 1.59 -30.75 6.10
N LEU A 334 2.91 -30.50 6.18
CA LEU A 334 3.92 -31.54 6.00
C LEU A 334 3.83 -32.62 7.09
N LYS A 335 3.62 -32.21 8.34
CA LYS A 335 3.58 -33.13 9.49
C LYS A 335 2.26 -33.88 9.61
N ASP A 336 1.14 -33.17 9.52
CA ASP A 336 -0.15 -33.68 9.98
C ASP A 336 -0.93 -34.39 8.88
N THR A 337 -0.59 -34.18 7.60
CA THR A 337 -1.30 -34.79 6.47
C THR A 337 -0.57 -36.00 5.88
N PRO A 338 -1.28 -37.02 5.37
CA PRO A 338 -0.65 -38.15 4.69
C PRO A 338 0.18 -37.72 3.48
N ALA A 339 -0.34 -36.79 2.66
CA ALA A 339 0.38 -36.25 1.51
C ALA A 339 1.65 -35.50 1.92
N GLY A 340 1.57 -34.71 2.99
CA GLY A 340 2.72 -34.03 3.60
C GLY A 340 3.85 -34.98 3.99
N ARG A 341 3.52 -36.04 4.73
CA ARG A 341 4.50 -37.05 5.16
C ARG A 341 5.12 -37.80 3.98
N GLN A 342 4.35 -38.07 2.94
CA GLN A 342 4.87 -38.67 1.71
C GLN A 342 5.87 -37.74 1.01
N VAL A 343 5.54 -36.45 0.88
CA VAL A 343 6.46 -35.45 0.31
C VAL A 343 7.73 -35.33 1.17
N GLU A 344 7.63 -35.30 2.50
CA GLU A 344 8.81 -35.28 3.37
C GLU A 344 9.70 -36.51 3.19
N ALA A 345 9.11 -37.70 3.02
CA ALA A 345 9.87 -38.93 2.76
C ALA A 345 10.59 -38.87 1.41
N THR A 346 9.89 -38.49 0.33
CA THR A 346 10.48 -38.36 -1.01
C THR A 346 11.59 -37.31 -1.04
N CYS A 347 11.37 -36.13 -0.44
CA CYS A 347 12.41 -35.09 -0.36
C CYS A 347 13.63 -35.55 0.44
N ARG A 348 13.45 -36.36 1.49
CA ARG A 348 14.56 -36.95 2.24
C ARG A 348 15.40 -37.90 1.40
N GLU A 349 14.76 -38.74 0.59
CA GLU A 349 15.45 -39.64 -0.35
C GLU A 349 16.22 -38.85 -1.42
N GLU A 350 15.65 -37.73 -1.88
CA GLU A 350 16.29 -36.83 -2.85
C GLU A 350 17.33 -35.87 -2.21
N ALA A 351 17.54 -35.93 -0.89
CA ALA A 351 18.40 -35.01 -0.12
C ALA A 351 18.03 -33.52 -0.30
N VAL A 352 16.73 -33.22 -0.43
CA VAL A 352 16.19 -31.86 -0.59
C VAL A 352 15.38 -31.43 0.64
N ASP A 353 15.44 -30.14 1.00
CA ASP A 353 14.63 -29.58 2.07
C ASP A 353 13.16 -29.38 1.64
N ALA A 354 12.29 -30.31 2.07
CA ALA A 354 10.86 -30.26 1.81
C ALA A 354 10.20 -28.93 2.23
N LYS A 355 10.63 -28.32 3.34
CA LYS A 355 10.06 -27.06 3.82
C LYS A 355 10.44 -25.90 2.90
N ALA A 356 11.71 -25.84 2.49
CA ALA A 356 12.17 -24.81 1.56
C ALA A 356 11.47 -24.91 0.21
N VAL A 357 11.38 -26.11 -0.36
CA VAL A 357 10.71 -26.30 -1.67
C VAL A 357 9.21 -26.06 -1.56
N PHE A 358 8.54 -26.53 -0.50
CA PHE A 358 7.11 -26.27 -0.33
C PHE A 358 6.82 -24.77 -0.10
N ARG A 359 7.68 -24.06 0.62
CA ARG A 359 7.60 -22.60 0.76
C ARG A 359 7.75 -21.91 -0.60
N SER A 360 8.74 -22.30 -1.40
CA SER A 360 8.95 -21.77 -2.75
C SER A 360 7.75 -22.04 -3.66
N ALA A 361 7.24 -23.28 -3.64
CA ALA A 361 6.05 -23.69 -4.37
C ALA A 361 4.81 -22.88 -3.97
N MET A 362 4.55 -22.73 -2.67
CA MET A 362 3.44 -21.90 -2.18
C MET A 362 3.59 -20.44 -2.60
N TRP A 363 4.81 -19.91 -2.60
CA TRP A 363 5.08 -18.58 -3.14
C TRP A 363 4.68 -18.47 -4.61
N HIS A 364 5.26 -19.29 -5.48
CA HIS A 364 5.09 -19.21 -6.95
C HIS A 364 3.67 -19.50 -7.41
N PHE A 365 3.02 -20.53 -6.87
CA PHE A 365 1.73 -20.99 -7.37
C PHE A 365 0.54 -20.31 -6.70
N ARG A 366 0.73 -19.60 -5.58
CA ARG A 366 -0.38 -19.02 -4.81
C ARG A 366 -0.11 -17.62 -4.29
N SER A 367 0.98 -17.40 -3.54
CA SER A 367 1.19 -16.12 -2.85
C SER A 367 1.66 -14.99 -3.77
N SER A 368 2.42 -15.27 -4.83
CA SER A 368 2.92 -14.26 -5.78
C SER A 368 1.85 -13.79 -6.78
N LYS A 369 0.73 -14.51 -6.91
CA LYS A 369 -0.29 -14.24 -7.95
C LYS A 369 -0.86 -12.83 -7.82
N ASN A 370 -0.81 -12.10 -8.93
CA ASN A 370 -1.32 -10.75 -9.09
C ASN A 370 -2.10 -10.68 -10.41
N LEU A 371 -3.34 -10.19 -10.37
CA LEU A 371 -4.23 -10.11 -11.54
C LEU A 371 -4.02 -8.82 -12.35
N LYS A 372 -3.15 -7.92 -11.88
CA LYS A 372 -2.85 -6.66 -12.54
C LYS A 372 -1.79 -6.86 -13.61
N LYS A 373 -1.99 -6.19 -14.74
CA LYS A 373 -1.01 -6.12 -15.83
C LYS A 373 0.18 -5.28 -15.41
N THR A 374 1.39 -5.70 -15.72
CA THR A 374 2.56 -4.82 -15.62
C THR A 374 2.52 -3.76 -16.73
N LEU A 375 3.23 -2.65 -16.53
CA LEU A 375 3.27 -1.55 -17.50
C LEU A 375 3.99 -1.89 -18.80
N ASP A 376 4.98 -2.78 -18.75
CA ASP A 376 5.70 -3.31 -19.91
C ASP A 376 4.88 -4.32 -20.72
N GLY A 377 3.70 -4.73 -20.23
CA GLY A 377 2.83 -5.70 -20.90
C GLY A 377 3.25 -7.15 -20.72
N GLU A 378 4.36 -7.42 -20.01
CA GLU A 378 4.80 -8.76 -19.70
C GLU A 378 3.90 -9.37 -18.61
N THR A 379 2.99 -10.27 -18.98
CA THR A 379 2.45 -11.19 -17.98
C THR A 379 3.63 -11.98 -17.44
N SER A 380 4.03 -11.74 -16.19
CA SER A 380 5.13 -12.43 -15.52
C SER A 380 5.05 -13.92 -15.81
N THR A 381 5.84 -14.40 -16.76
CA THR A 381 6.03 -15.81 -17.03
C THR A 381 6.98 -16.28 -15.95
N ASP A 382 6.41 -16.82 -14.87
CA ASP A 382 7.18 -17.48 -13.81
C ASP A 382 8.14 -18.47 -14.50
N THR A 383 9.44 -18.19 -14.35
CA THR A 383 10.57 -18.89 -14.98
C THR A 383 10.72 -20.33 -14.49
N GLU A 384 11.48 -21.10 -15.27
CA GLU A 384 11.65 -22.55 -15.34
C GLU A 384 12.16 -23.29 -14.07
N ASP A 385 11.99 -22.78 -12.85
CA ASP A 385 12.25 -23.52 -11.60
C ASP A 385 11.19 -24.62 -11.31
N GLY A 386 10.41 -24.96 -12.33
CA GLY A 386 9.03 -25.43 -12.21
C GLY A 386 8.85 -26.92 -11.94
N SER A 387 9.80 -27.81 -12.22
CA SER A 387 9.48 -29.25 -12.17
C SER A 387 9.27 -29.76 -10.74
N GLN A 388 10.19 -29.46 -9.81
CA GLN A 388 10.11 -29.94 -8.44
C GLN A 388 9.07 -29.16 -7.62
N ALA A 389 9.08 -27.83 -7.74
CA ALA A 389 8.09 -26.98 -7.06
C ALA A 389 6.66 -27.27 -7.54
N ALA A 390 6.43 -27.49 -8.85
CA ALA A 390 5.11 -27.86 -9.34
C ALA A 390 4.70 -29.26 -8.88
N ARG A 391 5.62 -30.23 -8.85
CA ARG A 391 5.33 -31.58 -8.34
C ARG A 391 4.88 -31.52 -6.87
N ILE A 392 5.63 -30.81 -6.02
CA ILE A 392 5.26 -30.66 -4.60
C ILE A 392 3.96 -29.87 -4.45
N TRP A 393 3.77 -28.79 -5.22
CA TRP A 393 2.54 -28.03 -5.19
C TRP A 393 1.32 -28.87 -5.58
N SER A 394 1.44 -29.65 -6.65
CA SER A 394 0.40 -30.56 -7.11
C SER A 394 -0.02 -31.54 -6.00
N ALA A 395 0.95 -32.08 -5.25
CA ALA A 395 0.69 -32.99 -4.15
C ALA A 395 0.06 -32.31 -2.91
N LEU A 396 0.45 -31.07 -2.58
CA LEU A 396 0.10 -30.45 -1.28
C LEU A 396 -0.91 -29.31 -1.36
N SER A 397 -1.25 -28.80 -2.56
CA SER A 397 -2.09 -27.61 -2.72
C SER A 397 -3.48 -27.74 -2.09
N ALA A 398 -4.11 -28.91 -2.20
CA ALA A 398 -5.43 -29.17 -1.61
C ALA A 398 -5.40 -29.10 -0.07
N GLU A 399 -4.40 -29.71 0.56
CA GLU A 399 -4.22 -29.68 2.01
C GLU A 399 -3.84 -28.29 2.51
N ALA A 400 -2.99 -27.57 1.79
CA ALA A 400 -2.66 -26.17 2.08
C ALA A 400 -3.90 -25.28 2.01
N GLN A 401 -4.74 -25.47 1.00
CA GLN A 401 -5.99 -24.72 0.84
C GLN A 401 -6.97 -25.00 1.98
N LYS A 402 -7.12 -26.29 2.34
CA LYS A 402 -7.96 -26.72 3.47
C LYS A 402 -7.45 -26.13 4.79
N TYR A 403 -6.14 -26.17 5.04
CA TYR A 403 -5.53 -25.56 6.22
C TYR A 403 -5.85 -24.07 6.30
N SER A 404 -5.60 -23.30 5.23
CA SER A 404 -5.86 -21.86 5.20
C SER A 404 -7.34 -21.54 5.45
N LEU A 405 -8.26 -22.26 4.81
CA LEU A 405 -9.70 -22.07 5.02
C LEU A 405 -10.11 -22.34 6.46
N ASN A 406 -9.61 -23.42 7.05
CA ASN A 406 -9.91 -23.78 8.44
C ASN A 406 -9.33 -22.77 9.43
N LEU A 407 -8.11 -22.28 9.18
CA LEU A 407 -7.50 -21.22 9.99
C LEU A 407 -8.38 -19.96 9.97
N ILE A 408 -8.78 -19.51 8.78
CA ILE A 408 -9.62 -18.31 8.64
C ILE A 408 -10.98 -18.54 9.33
N LYS A 409 -11.67 -19.66 9.07
CA LYS A 409 -12.95 -19.99 9.71
C LYS A 409 -12.87 -19.94 11.24
N ARG A 410 -11.82 -20.54 11.83
CA ARG A 410 -11.56 -20.47 13.28
C ARG A 410 -11.40 -19.04 13.78
N ARG A 411 -10.74 -18.15 13.02
CA ARG A 411 -10.63 -16.72 13.40
C ARG A 411 -11.96 -15.97 13.36
N PHE A 412 -12.91 -16.43 12.56
CA PHE A 412 -14.28 -15.92 12.53
C PHE A 412 -15.22 -16.63 13.52
N GLY A 413 -14.73 -17.56 14.34
CA GLY A 413 -15.56 -18.35 15.27
C GLY A 413 -16.48 -19.34 14.57
N VAL A 414 -16.23 -19.64 13.29
CA VAL A 414 -16.96 -20.66 12.54
C VAL A 414 -16.25 -21.99 12.77
N TRP A 415 -16.86 -22.86 13.57
CA TRP A 415 -16.39 -24.22 13.79
C TRP A 415 -16.97 -25.13 12.69
N THR A 416 -16.14 -26.03 12.17
CA THR A 416 -16.49 -27.04 11.17
C THR A 416 -16.42 -28.42 11.76
#